data_AF-A0A7C2M3P4-F1
#
_entry.id   AF-A0A7C2M3P4-F1
#
_cell.length_a   1.000
_cell.length_b   1.000
_cell.length_c   1.000
_cell.angle_alpha   90.00
_cell.angle_beta   90.00
_cell.angle_gamma   90.00
#
_symmetry.space_group_name_H-M   'P 1'
#
loop_
_entity.id
_entity.type
_entity.pdbx_description
1 polymer ?
#
loop_
_entity_poly.entity_id
_entity_poly.type
_entity_poly.pdbx_seq_one_letter_code
_entity_poly.pdbx_strand_id
1 'polypeptide(L)'
;IIGYSINNTIVILDRLRENIKFKTREPFENLVNMSINQSLSRTINTALTTIIPILTLYFFGGNILSDFALALFIGMVAGTYSSIFIASPLLLEWNKIFQKHQRNTIISVKKGKK
;
A
#
# COMPACT_ATOMS: atom_id res chain seq x y z
N ILE A 1 9.46 -11.86 6.79
CA ILE A 1 9.29 -11.03 5.57
C ILE A 1 7.82 -10.89 5.15
N ILE A 2 7.08 -11.99 4.97
CA ILE A 2 5.66 -11.95 4.52
C ILE A 2 4.81 -11.01 5.40
N GLY A 3 4.90 -11.13 6.72
CA GLY A 3 4.16 -10.25 7.65
C GLY A 3 4.52 -8.75 7.52
N TYR A 4 5.77 -8.42 7.18
CA TYR A 4 6.20 -7.03 6.98
C TYR A 4 5.58 -6.43 5.70
N SER A 5 5.58 -7.19 4.59
CA SER A 5 4.94 -6.75 3.34
C SER A 5 3.41 -6.63 3.48
N ILE A 6 2.78 -7.56 4.20
CA ILE A 6 1.35 -7.48 4.51
C ILE A 6 1.06 -6.24 5.36
N ASN A 7 1.86 -5.97 6.40
CA ASN A 7 1.70 -4.78 7.24
C ASN A 7 1.76 -3.48 6.42
N ASN A 8 2.73 -3.36 5.50
CA ASN A 8 2.84 -2.19 4.63
C ASN A 8 1.61 -2.03 3.72
N THR A 9 1.06 -3.13 3.22
CA THR A 9 -0.14 -3.11 2.35
C THR A 9 -1.40 -2.74 3.12
N ILE A 10 -1.62 -3.31 4.31
CA ILE A 10 -2.83 -3.06 5.11
C ILE A 10 -2.92 -1.58 5.51
N VAL A 11 -1.82 -0.97 5.93
CA VAL A 11 -1.81 0.44 6.37
C VAL A 11 -2.18 1.38 5.22
N ILE A 12 -1.65 1.16 4.02
CA ILE A 12 -1.96 1.98 2.83
C ILE A 12 -3.45 1.82 2.45
N LEU A 13 -3.96 0.58 2.45
CA LEU A 13 -5.35 0.30 2.09
C LEU A 13 -6.34 0.85 3.11
N ASP A 14 -6.00 0.79 4.41
CA ASP A 14 -6.81 1.37 5.48
C ASP A 14 -6.91 2.90 5.32
N ARG A 15 -5.78 3.57 5.04
CA ARG A 15 -5.77 5.02 4.80
C ARG A 15 -6.55 5.45 3.59
N LEU A 16 -6.52 4.65 2.53
CA LEU A 16 -7.37 4.90 1.39
C LEU A 16 -8.86 4.78 1.74
N ARG A 17 -9.28 3.71 2.43
CA ARG A 17 -10.67 3.56 2.85
C ARG A 17 -11.13 4.72 3.72
N GLU A 18 -10.27 5.18 4.62
CA GLU A 18 -10.52 6.34 5.47
C GLU A 18 -10.71 7.61 4.62
N ASN A 19 -9.78 7.91 3.72
CA ASN A 19 -9.84 9.09 2.86
C ASN A 19 -11.05 9.07 1.90
N ILE A 20 -11.45 7.91 1.39
CA ILE A 20 -12.67 7.77 0.57
C ILE A 20 -13.92 8.11 1.40
N LYS A 21 -13.97 7.70 2.67
CA LYS A 21 -15.12 7.95 3.55
C LYS A 21 -15.27 9.42 3.92
N PHE A 22 -14.16 10.14 4.12
CA PHE A 22 -14.17 11.54 4.55
C PHE A 22 -14.13 12.57 3.40
N LYS A 23 -13.59 12.21 2.22
CA LYS A 23 -13.38 13.14 1.10
C LYS A 23 -14.05 12.69 -0.21
N THR A 24 -15.35 12.45 -0.15
CA THR A 24 -16.20 11.97 -1.26
C THR A 24 -16.23 12.86 -2.52
N ARG A 25 -15.76 14.12 -2.45
CA ARG A 25 -15.80 15.09 -3.56
C ARG A 25 -14.49 15.27 -4.33
N GLU A 26 -13.38 14.72 -3.83
CA GLU A 26 -12.08 14.80 -4.51
C GLU A 26 -11.95 13.70 -5.58
N PRO A 27 -11.24 13.96 -6.70
CA PRO A 27 -10.97 12.92 -7.67
C PRO A 27 -10.17 11.78 -7.02
N PHE A 28 -10.52 10.55 -7.37
CA PHE A 28 -9.97 9.34 -6.75
C PHE A 28 -8.43 9.30 -6.81
N GLU A 29 -7.82 9.82 -7.88
CA GLU A 29 -6.37 9.93 -8.03
C GLU A 29 -5.74 10.79 -6.92
N ASN A 30 -6.36 11.92 -6.57
CA ASN A 30 -5.91 12.76 -5.47
C ASN A 30 -6.04 12.04 -4.12
N LEU A 31 -7.11 11.27 -3.93
CA LEU A 31 -7.30 10.47 -2.72
C LEU A 31 -6.22 9.40 -2.57
N VAL A 32 -5.86 8.72 -3.65
CA VAL A 32 -4.78 7.72 -3.66
C VAL A 32 -3.44 8.38 -3.33
N ASN A 33 -3.08 9.45 -4.04
CA ASN A 33 -1.82 10.16 -3.81
C ASN A 33 -1.72 10.70 -2.36
N MET A 34 -2.82 11.23 -1.82
CA MET A 34 -2.87 11.71 -0.45
C MET A 34 -2.74 10.57 0.57
N SER A 35 -3.40 9.43 0.32
CA SER A 35 -3.31 8.24 1.18
C SER A 35 -1.91 7.64 1.22
N ILE A 36 -1.25 7.59 0.06
CA ILE A 36 0.15 7.15 -0.05
C ILE A 36 1.04 8.11 0.74
N ASN A 37 0.97 9.42 0.50
CA ASN A 37 1.80 10.39 1.22
C ASN A 37 1.62 10.36 2.73
N GLN A 38 0.39 10.19 3.22
CA GLN A 38 0.10 10.10 4.66
C GLN A 38 0.66 8.83 5.31
N SER A 39 0.62 7.70 4.59
CA SER A 39 1.15 6.42 5.08
C SER A 39 2.65 6.29 4.88
N LEU A 40 3.23 7.02 3.91
CA LEU A 40 4.64 6.94 3.53
C LEU A 40 5.57 7.28 4.70
N SER A 41 5.32 8.38 5.43
CA SER A 41 6.17 8.75 6.58
C SER A 41 6.19 7.66 7.66
N ARG A 42 5.04 7.03 7.93
CA ARG A 42 4.97 5.92 8.89
C ARG A 42 5.75 4.71 8.39
N THR A 43 5.55 4.32 7.13
CA THR A 43 6.22 3.16 6.52
C THR A 43 7.72 3.36 6.41
N ILE A 44 8.18 4.57 6.12
CA ILE A 44 9.62 4.91 6.11
C ILE A 44 10.19 4.79 7.52
N ASN A 45 9.53 5.38 8.52
CA ASN A 45 10.01 5.32 9.90
C ASN A 45 10.12 3.88 10.41
N THR A 46 9.12 3.04 10.15
CA THR A 46 9.18 1.63 10.52
C THR A 46 10.21 0.85 9.70
N ALA A 47 10.41 1.18 8.42
CA ALA A 47 11.47 0.57 7.62
C ALA A 47 12.87 0.90 8.16
N LEU A 48 13.12 2.17 8.50
CA LEU A 48 14.40 2.59 9.04
C LEU A 48 14.71 1.90 10.38
N THR A 49 13.72 1.82 11.28
CA THR A 49 13.92 1.16 12.58
C THR A 49 14.14 -0.35 12.45
N THR A 50 13.63 -1.02 11.42
CA THR A 50 13.90 -2.45 11.17
C THR A 50 15.20 -2.69 10.41
N ILE A 51 15.64 -1.76 9.56
CA ILE A 51 16.91 -1.89 8.81
C ILE A 51 18.11 -1.79 9.75
N ILE A 52 18.07 -0.95 10.78
CA ILE A 52 19.17 -0.80 11.75
C ILE A 52 19.58 -2.15 12.38
N PRO A 53 18.70 -2.92 13.04
CA PRO A 53 19.07 -4.20 13.61
C PRO A 53 19.44 -5.24 12.55
N ILE A 54 18.84 -5.22 11.36
CA ILE A 54 19.21 -6.11 10.24
C ILE A 54 20.66 -5.85 9.80
N LEU A 55 21.07 -4.58 9.67
CA LEU A 55 22.45 -4.21 9.35
C LEU A 55 23.42 -4.58 10.46
N THR A 56 23.05 -4.36 11.73
CA THR A 56 23.86 -4.81 12.87
C THR A 56 24.04 -6.32 12.86
N LEU A 57 22.97 -7.08 12.59
CA LEU A 57 23.01 -8.55 12.44
C LEU A 57 23.92 -8.98 11.27
N TYR A 58 23.89 -8.25 10.16
CA TYR A 58 24.72 -8.54 9.00
C TYR A 58 26.21 -8.34 9.28
N PHE A 59 26.60 -7.24 9.94
CA PHE A 59 28.01 -6.94 10.22
C PHE A 59 28.55 -7.64 11.48
N PHE A 60 27.73 -7.83 12.51
CA PHE A 60 28.17 -8.31 13.83
C PHE A 60 27.63 -9.70 14.21
N GLY A 61 26.74 -10.29 13.41
CA GLY A 61 26.09 -11.58 13.74
C GLY A 61 26.88 -12.84 13.39
N GLY A 62 28.01 -12.72 12.68
CA GLY A 62 28.81 -13.86 12.21
C GLY A 62 28.22 -14.58 10.98
N ASN A 63 28.82 -15.70 10.57
CA ASN A 63 28.54 -16.33 9.26
C ASN A 63 27.09 -16.79 9.08
N ILE A 64 26.47 -17.39 10.10
CA ILE A 64 25.10 -17.93 9.97
C ILE A 64 24.05 -16.80 9.98
N LEU A 65 24.25 -15.81 10.84
CA LEU A 65 23.30 -14.72 11.05
C LEU A 65 23.37 -13.67 9.94
N SER A 66 24.53 -13.52 9.28
CA SER A 66 24.68 -12.63 8.13
C SER A 66 23.91 -13.12 6.90
N ASP A 67 23.95 -14.41 6.59
CA ASP A 67 23.12 -15.00 5.50
C ASP A 67 21.62 -14.83 5.78
N PHE A 68 21.21 -15.02 7.02
CA PHE A 68 19.83 -14.79 7.45
C PHE A 68 19.43 -13.30 7.35
N ALA A 69 20.29 -12.39 7.81
CA ALA A 69 20.07 -10.95 7.73
C ALA A 69 19.98 -10.47 6.27
N LEU A 70 20.79 -11.03 5.38
CA LEU A 70 20.78 -10.73 3.96
C LEU A 70 19.46 -11.18 3.31
N ALA A 71 18.96 -12.37 3.64
CA ALA A 71 17.64 -12.84 3.19
C ALA A 71 16.50 -11.94 3.71
N LEU A 72 16.56 -11.50 4.97
CA LEU A 72 15.61 -10.56 5.54
C LEU A 72 15.64 -9.20 4.84
N PHE A 73 16.84 -8.68 4.56
CA PHE A 73 17.05 -7.39 3.91
C PHE A 73 16.48 -7.39 2.49
N ILE A 74 16.84 -8.39 1.67
CA ILE A 74 16.32 -8.52 0.30
C ILE A 74 14.79 -8.63 0.30
N GLY A 75 14.25 -9.51 1.14
CA GLY A 75 12.82 -9.70 1.24
C GLY A 75 12.08 -8.45 1.70
N MET A 76 12.66 -7.68 2.62
CA MET A 76 12.11 -6.41 3.08
C MET A 76 12.08 -5.37 1.96
N VAL A 77 13.18 -5.18 1.23
CA VAL A 77 13.27 -4.23 0.11
C VAL A 77 12.26 -4.59 -0.99
N ALA A 78 12.19 -5.86 -1.37
CA ALA A 78 11.22 -6.35 -2.34
C ALA A 78 9.78 -6.15 -1.86
N GLY A 79 9.50 -6.41 -0.58
CA GLY A 79 8.19 -6.21 0.03
C GLY A 79 7.75 -4.74 0.08
N THR A 80 8.64 -3.82 0.44
CA THR A 80 8.35 -2.37 0.49
C THR A 80 8.09 -1.83 -0.91
N TYR A 81 8.95 -2.17 -1.88
CA TYR A 81 8.76 -1.76 -3.26
C TYR A 81 7.44 -2.29 -3.83
N SER A 82 7.17 -3.58 -3.61
CA SER A 82 5.94 -4.24 -4.03
C SER A 82 4.69 -3.59 -3.44
N SER A 83 4.63 -3.31 -2.13
CA SER A 83 3.46 -2.65 -1.53
C SER A 83 3.16 -1.27 -2.12
N ILE A 84 4.18 -0.46 -2.41
CA ILE A 84 4.00 0.90 -2.95
C ILE A 84 3.60 0.85 -4.44
N PHE A 85 4.28 0.01 -5.23
CA PHE A 85 4.06 -0.09 -6.67
C PHE A 85 2.85 -0.95 -7.05
N ILE A 86 2.40 -1.89 -6.23
CA ILE A 86 1.19 -2.69 -6.50
C ILE A 86 -0.06 -1.96 -5.99
N ALA A 87 0.02 -1.19 -4.90
CA ALA A 87 -1.13 -0.42 -4.41
C ALA A 87 -1.65 0.57 -5.48
N SER A 88 -0.77 1.31 -6.15
CA SER A 88 -1.17 2.29 -7.17
C SER A 88 -2.02 1.71 -8.33
N PRO A 89 -1.60 0.65 -9.05
CA PRO A 89 -2.38 0.03 -10.13
C PRO A 89 -3.61 -0.75 -9.64
N LEU A 90 -3.55 -1.41 -8.48
CA LEU A 90 -4.73 -2.11 -7.93
C LEU A 90 -5.87 -1.12 -7.66
N LEU A 91 -5.52 0.08 -7.22
CA LEU A 91 -6.48 1.13 -6.90
C LEU A 91 -7.04 1.81 -8.15
N LEU A 92 -6.23 1.99 -9.19
CA LEU A 92 -6.71 2.44 -10.50
C LEU A 92 -7.71 1.46 -11.12
N GLU A 93 -7.44 0.16 -11.03
CA GLU A 93 -8.37 -0.89 -11.48
C GLU A 93 -9.66 -0.91 -10.63
N TRP A 94 -9.55 -0.69 -9.31
CA TRP A 94 -10.74 -0.61 -8.45
C TRP A 94 -11.64 0.59 -8.78
N ASN A 95 -11.05 1.74 -9.15
CA ASN A 95 -11.79 2.92 -9.61
C ASN A 95 -12.53 2.65 -10.93
N LYS A 96 -11.90 1.94 -11.89
CA LYS A 96 -12.58 1.51 -13.12
C LYS A 96 -13.79 0.63 -12.83
N ILE A 97 -13.68 -0.29 -11.88
CA ILE A 97 -14.77 -1.19 -11.49
C ILE A 97 -15.92 -0.42 -10.80
N PHE A 98 -15.60 0.55 -9.93
CA PHE A 98 -16.59 1.37 -9.22
C PHE A 98 -17.31 2.37 -10.14
N GLN A 99 -16.59 3.04 -11.05
CA GLN A 99 -17.22 3.90 -12.06
C GLN A 99 -18.12 3.11 -13.00
N LYS A 100 -17.73 1.89 -13.38
CA LYS A 100 -18.56 0.99 -14.20
C LYS A 100 -19.88 0.63 -13.48
N HIS A 101 -19.84 0.42 -12.16
CA HIS A 101 -21.04 0.15 -11.35
C HIS A 101 -21.96 1.38 -11.19
N GLN A 102 -21.42 2.57 -10.93
CA GLN A 102 -22.23 3.79 -10.82
C GLN A 102 -22.85 4.21 -12.16
N ARG A 103 -22.11 4.06 -13.25
CA ARG A 103 -22.62 4.36 -14.60
C ARG A 103 -23.78 3.42 -14.98
N ASN A 104 -23.68 2.13 -14.64
CA ASN A 104 -24.77 1.16 -14.91
C ASN A 104 -26.01 1.39 -14.04
N THR A 105 -25.87 1.78 -12.78
CA THR A 105 -27.02 2.10 -11.92
C THR A 105 -27.74 3.37 -12.36
N ILE A 106 -27.02 4.43 -12.73
CA ILE A 106 -27.63 5.68 -13.25
C ILE A 106 -28.38 5.42 -14.57
N ILE A 107 -27.83 4.60 -15.47
CA ILE A 107 -28.49 4.23 -16.74
C ILE A 107 -29.75 3.41 -16.48
N SER A 108 -29.71 2.46 -15.53
CA SER A 108 -30.89 1.66 -15.15
C SER A 108 -32.02 2.52 -14.58
N VAL A 109 -31.71 3.50 -13.73
CA VAL A 109 -32.71 4.43 -13.16
C VAL A 109 -33.30 5.35 -14.23
N LYS A 110 -32.50 5.81 -15.20
CA LYS A 110 -33.00 6.61 -16.33
C LYS A 110 -33.90 5.80 -17.27
N LYS A 111 -33.66 4.50 -17.41
CA LYS A 111 -34.41 3.60 -18.31
C LYS A 111 -35.74 3.13 -17.72
N GLY A 112 -35.85 3.07 -16.39
CA GLY A 112 -37.13 2.77 -15.70
C GLY A 112 -38.05 3.97 -15.46
N LYS A 113 -37.62 5.19 -15.84
CA LYS A 113 -38.42 6.44 -15.78
C LYS A 113 -38.98 6.87 -17.14
N LYS A 114 -38.76 6.09 -18.20
CA LYS A 114 -39.39 6.22 -19.52
C LYS A 114 -40.36 5.06 -19.72
#